data_AF-A0A7S2GNS0-F1
#
_entry.id   AF-A0A7S2GNS0-F1
#
_cell.length_a   1.000
_cell.length_b   1.000
_cell.length_c   1.000
_cell.angle_alpha   90.00
_cell.angle_beta   90.00
_cell.angle_gamma   90.00
#
_symmetry.space_group_name_H-M   'P 1'
#
loop_
_entity.id
_entity.type
_entity.pdbx_description
1 polymer ?
#
loop_
_entity_poly.entity_id
_entity_poly.type
_entity_poly.pdbx_seq_one_letter_code
_entity_poly.pdbx_strand_id
1 'polypeptide(L)'
;DGGGDGADGSREASSWRVVWRVGRRFSQFAELDHQLHRRLGAEMQRTGGRLPSKFRLPSSLEREGTERMDALDTYLKTLVASDELRRSEQLVYFLAANTPSRRRLWREAVFGNA
;
A
#
# COMPACT_ATOMS: atom_id res chain seq x y z
N ASP A 1 8.56 -30.14 -50.70
CA ASP A 1 7.47 -29.20 -50.36
C ASP A 1 7.06 -29.48 -48.92
N GLY A 2 7.41 -28.69 -47.91
CA GLY A 2 7.47 -27.23 -47.86
C GLY A 2 6.13 -26.72 -47.34
N GLY A 3 6.02 -26.45 -46.03
CA GLY A 3 4.80 -25.90 -45.43
C GLY A 3 4.81 -26.04 -43.92
N GLY A 4 5.44 -25.07 -43.25
CA GLY A 4 5.41 -24.98 -41.80
C GLY A 4 4.08 -24.44 -41.30
N ASP A 5 3.71 -24.85 -40.10
CA ASP A 5 2.85 -24.06 -39.22
C ASP A 5 3.46 -24.15 -37.83
N GLY A 6 4.26 -23.12 -37.51
CA GLY A 6 4.71 -22.85 -36.16
C GLY A 6 3.51 -22.43 -35.34
N ALA A 7 2.94 -23.38 -34.60
CA ALA A 7 2.17 -23.04 -33.42
C ALA A 7 3.16 -22.64 -32.31
N ASP A 8 3.71 -21.43 -32.44
CA ASP A 8 4.24 -20.67 -31.31
C ASP A 8 3.04 -20.34 -30.41
N GLY A 9 2.67 -21.33 -29.60
CA GLY A 9 1.76 -21.17 -28.49
C GLY A 9 2.46 -20.30 -27.45
N SER A 10 2.52 -19.00 -27.73
CA SER A 10 2.77 -17.94 -26.78
C SER A 10 1.97 -18.26 -25.53
N ARG A 11 2.66 -18.81 -24.53
CA ARG A 11 2.18 -18.93 -23.16
C ARG A 11 1.97 -17.50 -22.70
N GLU A 12 0.79 -16.95 -22.95
CA GLU A 12 0.26 -15.85 -22.16
C GLU A 12 0.22 -16.36 -20.73
N ALA A 13 1.30 -16.09 -20.00
CA ALA A 13 1.35 -16.22 -18.57
C ALA A 13 0.26 -15.29 -18.06
N SER A 14 -0.92 -15.87 -17.83
CA SER A 14 -2.03 -15.23 -17.15
C SER A 14 -1.49 -14.81 -15.78
N SER A 15 -0.96 -13.59 -15.68
CA SER A 15 -0.47 -13.05 -14.42
C SER A 15 -1.72 -12.72 -13.61
N TRP A 16 -2.27 -13.72 -12.92
CA TRP A 16 -3.28 -13.49 -11.91
C TRP A 16 -2.63 -12.60 -10.84
N ARG A 17 -2.86 -11.29 -10.91
CA ARG A 17 -2.48 -10.40 -9.83
C ARG A 17 -3.42 -10.69 -8.68
N VAL A 18 -2.92 -11.32 -7.62
CA VAL A 18 -3.69 -11.45 -6.38
C VAL A 18 -3.91 -10.06 -5.81
N VAL A 19 -5.16 -9.64 -5.75
CA VAL A 19 -5.56 -8.41 -5.08
C VAL A 19 -6.37 -8.80 -3.85
N TRP A 20 -6.04 -8.22 -2.70
CA TRP A 20 -6.89 -8.26 -1.52
C TRP A 20 -7.28 -6.84 -1.10
N ARG A 21 -8.47 -6.71 -0.52
CA ARG A 21 -9.02 -5.44 -0.06
C ARG A 21 -9.06 -5.41 1.46
N VAL A 22 -8.82 -4.22 2.01
CA VAL A 22 -8.78 -3.99 3.45
C VAL A 22 -9.54 -2.70 3.75
N GLY A 23 -10.62 -2.81 4.53
CA GLY A 23 -11.32 -1.65 5.05
C GLY A 23 -10.57 -1.05 6.25
N ARG A 24 -10.35 0.27 6.23
CA ARG A 24 -9.73 1.01 7.33
C ARG A 24 -10.49 2.29 7.63
N ARG A 25 -10.74 2.53 8.90
CA ARG A 25 -11.29 3.80 9.41
C ARG A 25 -10.17 4.82 9.56
N PHE A 26 -10.51 6.10 9.45
CA PHE A 26 -9.55 7.19 9.68
C PHE A 26 -8.83 7.09 11.03
N SER A 27 -9.51 6.66 12.11
CA SER A 27 -8.88 6.47 13.42
C SER A 27 -7.75 5.43 13.40
N GLN A 28 -7.84 4.42 12.54
CA GLN A 28 -6.79 3.41 12.40
C GLN A 28 -5.57 3.96 11.65
N PHE A 29 -5.77 4.92 10.73
CA PHE A 29 -4.67 5.66 10.13
C PHE A 29 -3.96 6.55 11.16
N ALA A 30 -4.72 7.22 12.04
CA ALA A 30 -4.14 8.01 13.13
C ALA A 30 -3.35 7.14 14.12
N GLU A 31 -3.85 5.94 14.43
CA GLU A 31 -3.11 4.99 15.26
C GLU A 31 -1.82 4.51 14.59
N LEU A 32 -1.87 4.15 13.31
CA LEU A 32 -0.68 3.78 12.53
C LEU A 32 0.35 4.92 12.54
N ASP A 33 -0.07 6.14 12.24
CA ASP A 33 0.79 7.32 12.21
C ASP A 33 1.50 7.54 13.54
N HIS A 34 0.76 7.44 14.66
CA HIS A 34 1.33 7.54 16.00
C HIS A 34 2.36 6.43 16.28
N GLN A 35 2.05 5.18 15.92
CA GLN A 35 2.97 4.06 16.14
C GLN A 35 4.25 4.18 15.30
N LEU A 36 4.15 4.65 14.06
CA LEU A 36 5.30 4.88 13.18
C LEU A 36 6.17 6.03 13.68
N HIS A 37 5.59 7.16 14.09
CA HIS A 37 6.36 8.25 14.68
C HIS A 37 7.08 7.84 15.96
N ARG A 38 6.45 7.00 16.79
CA ARG A 38 7.06 6.51 18.03
C ARG A 38 8.23 5.55 17.80
N ARG A 39 8.15 4.68 16.79
CA ARG A 39 9.14 3.61 16.55
C ARG A 39 10.18 3.94 15.47
N LEU A 40 9.77 4.69 14.45
CA LEU A 40 10.51 4.97 13.22
C LEU A 40 10.47 6.49 12.91
N GLY A 41 10.50 7.32 13.95
CA GLY A 41 10.30 8.77 13.83
C GLY A 41 11.27 9.46 12.88
N ALA A 42 12.54 9.04 12.84
CA ALA A 42 13.52 9.61 11.91
C ALA A 42 13.18 9.31 10.44
N GLU A 43 12.69 8.11 10.15
CA GLU A 43 12.26 7.73 8.80
C GLU A 43 10.94 8.42 8.41
N MET A 44 10.01 8.57 9.35
CA MET A 44 8.78 9.37 9.13
C MET A 44 9.11 10.83 8.79
N GLN A 45 10.10 11.43 9.45
CA GLN A 45 10.55 12.79 9.12
C GLN A 45 11.19 12.85 7.73
N ARG A 46 12.00 11.85 7.36
CA ARG A 46 12.67 11.77 6.05
C ARG A 46 11.69 11.61 4.89
N THR A 47 10.67 10.78 5.06
CA THR A 47 9.65 10.55 4.03
C THR A 47 8.70 11.74 3.87
N GLY A 48 8.57 12.58 4.90
CA GLY A 48 7.72 13.77 4.86
C GLY A 48 6.22 13.47 4.75
N GLY A 49 5.82 12.20 4.92
CA GLY A 49 4.42 11.79 4.85
C GLY A 49 3.63 12.40 6.01
N ARG A 50 2.56 13.13 5.69
CA ARG A 50 1.69 13.75 6.70
C ARG A 50 0.29 13.16 6.62
N LEU A 51 -0.21 12.70 7.77
CA LEU A 51 -1.60 12.31 7.91
C LEU A 51 -2.50 13.56 7.74
N PRO A 52 -3.57 13.51 6.91
CA PRO A 52 -4.49 14.63 6.79
C PRO A 52 -5.15 14.95 8.14
N SER A 53 -5.41 16.24 8.40
CA SER A 53 -6.03 16.68 9.66
C SER A 53 -7.47 16.19 9.79
N LYS A 54 -7.85 15.79 11.00
CA LYS A 54 -9.23 15.41 11.36
C LYS A 54 -10.18 16.61 11.41
N PHE A 55 -9.67 17.79 11.75
CA PHE A 55 -10.46 18.99 12.09
C PHE A 55 -10.53 20.00 10.95
N ARG A 56 -10.87 19.56 9.74
CA ARG A 56 -11.31 20.50 8.69
C ARG A 56 -12.82 20.61 8.72
N LEU A 57 -13.33 21.84 8.72
CA LEU A 57 -14.72 22.13 8.42
C LEU A 57 -14.89 22.05 6.90
N PRO A 58 -15.55 21.01 6.37
CA PRO A 58 -15.71 20.87 4.93
C PRO A 58 -16.79 21.81 4.41
N SER A 59 -16.66 22.21 3.14
CA SER A 59 -17.73 22.91 2.42
C SER A 59 -18.87 21.98 2.00
N SER A 60 -18.61 20.67 1.84
CA SER A 60 -19.62 19.60 1.75
C SER A 60 -19.05 18.23 2.16
N LEU A 61 -19.92 17.29 2.55
CA LEU A 61 -19.53 15.93 2.94
C LEU A 61 -18.92 15.11 1.79
N GLU A 62 -19.42 15.26 0.56
CA GLU A 62 -18.89 14.54 -0.62
C GLU A 62 -17.49 15.02 -0.97
N ARG A 63 -17.28 16.34 -0.92
CA ARG A 63 -15.98 16.95 -1.16
C ARG A 63 -14.99 16.60 -0.06
N GLU A 64 -15.43 16.57 1.20
CA GLU A 64 -14.63 16.07 2.32
C GLU A 64 -14.17 14.63 2.08
N GLY A 65 -15.09 13.76 1.65
CA GLY A 65 -14.80 12.37 1.36
C GLY A 65 -13.72 12.22 0.30
N THR A 66 -13.85 12.93 -0.83
CA THR A 66 -12.91 12.86 -1.95
C THR A 66 -11.52 13.39 -1.56
N GLU A 67 -11.45 14.62 -1.04
CA GLU A 67 -10.18 15.25 -0.66
C GLU A 67 -9.44 14.45 0.43
N ARG A 68 -10.20 13.85 1.37
CA ARG A 68 -9.62 13.03 2.42
C ARG A 68 -9.10 11.70 1.87
N MET A 69 -9.81 11.07 0.92
CA MET A 69 -9.35 9.84 0.30
C MET A 69 -8.06 10.04 -0.49
N ASP A 70 -7.97 11.10 -1.28
CA ASP A 70 -6.75 11.42 -2.04
C ASP A 70 -5.56 11.69 -1.13
N ALA A 71 -5.79 12.41 -0.01
CA ALA A 71 -4.75 12.67 0.97
C ALA A 71 -4.29 11.40 1.71
N LEU A 72 -5.23 10.50 2.05
CA LEU A 72 -4.91 9.22 2.67
C LEU A 72 -4.17 8.28 1.70
N ASP A 73 -4.54 8.27 0.42
CA ASP A 73 -3.84 7.52 -0.63
C ASP A 73 -2.41 8.04 -0.81
N THR A 74 -2.23 9.36 -0.89
CA THR A 74 -0.91 10.00 -0.95
C THR A 74 -0.07 9.64 0.27
N TYR A 75 -0.65 9.72 1.47
CA TYR A 75 0.02 9.32 2.71
C TYR A 75 0.51 7.86 2.65
N LEU A 76 -0.36 6.92 2.25
CA LEU A 76 0.03 5.50 2.11
C LEU A 76 1.13 5.29 1.08
N LYS A 77 1.05 5.94 -0.09
CA LYS A 77 2.09 5.88 -1.12
C LYS A 77 3.44 6.32 -0.57
N THR A 78 3.47 7.39 0.23
CA THR A 78 4.69 7.87 0.89
C THR A 78 5.25 6.85 1.89
N LEU A 79 4.39 6.22 2.70
CA LEU A 79 4.85 5.18 3.62
C LEU A 79 5.41 3.96 2.87
N VAL A 80 4.75 3.55 1.78
CA VAL A 80 5.17 2.41 0.96
C VAL A 80 6.38 2.74 0.08
N ALA A 81 6.72 4.01 -0.14
CA ALA A 81 7.95 4.37 -0.85
C ALA A 81 9.22 4.14 0.00
N SER A 82 9.10 4.14 1.33
CA SER A 82 10.24 3.92 2.23
C SER A 82 10.51 2.44 2.47
N ASP A 83 11.75 2.05 2.24
CA ASP A 83 12.28 0.71 2.51
C ASP A 83 12.11 0.26 3.97
N GLU A 84 12.33 1.17 4.91
CA GLU A 84 12.28 0.88 6.34
C GLU A 84 10.83 0.81 6.83
N LEU A 85 9.97 1.74 6.40
CA LEU A 85 8.54 1.73 6.75
C LEU A 85 7.81 0.52 6.14
N ARG A 86 8.15 0.13 4.92
CA ARG A 86 7.61 -1.08 4.25
C ARG A 86 7.89 -2.38 5.00
N ARG A 87 9.01 -2.44 5.72
CA ARG A 87 9.41 -3.60 6.53
C ARG A 87 8.87 -3.51 7.95
N SER A 88 8.31 -2.37 8.36
CA SER A 88 7.72 -2.21 9.67
C SER A 88 6.53 -3.14 9.87
N GLU A 89 6.46 -3.77 11.05
CA GLU A 89 5.33 -4.62 11.40
C GLU A 89 4.03 -3.80 11.43
N GLN A 90 4.09 -2.54 11.87
CA GLN A 90 2.92 -1.66 11.98
C GLN A 90 2.24 -1.49 10.62
N LEU A 91 3.00 -1.18 9.57
CA LEU A 91 2.46 -1.01 8.22
C LEU A 91 1.96 -2.34 7.65
N VAL A 92 2.66 -3.45 7.90
CA VAL A 92 2.23 -4.78 7.43
C VAL A 92 0.91 -5.23 8.08
N TYR A 93 0.75 -5.03 9.38
CA TYR A 93 -0.53 -5.27 10.08
C TYR A 93 -1.63 -4.35 9.54
N PHE A 94 -1.31 -3.07 9.33
CA PHE A 94 -2.26 -2.12 8.78
C PHE A 94 -2.78 -2.55 7.40
N LEU A 95 -1.91 -3.07 6.53
CA LEU A 95 -2.28 -3.60 5.21
C LEU A 95 -2.85 -5.02 5.23
N ALA A 96 -3.06 -5.60 6.43
CA ALA A 96 -3.47 -6.99 6.64
C ALA A 96 -2.59 -8.01 5.89
N ALA A 97 -1.31 -7.68 5.72
CA ALA A 97 -0.29 -8.51 5.09
C ALA A 97 0.48 -9.36 6.11
N ASN A 98 -0.07 -9.53 7.31
CA ASN A 98 0.53 -10.27 8.43
C ASN A 98 0.20 -11.79 8.41
N THR A 99 -0.72 -12.24 7.56
CA THR A 99 -0.95 -13.68 7.34
C THR A 99 0.16 -14.27 6.45
N PRO A 100 0.56 -15.55 6.59
CA PRO A 100 1.67 -16.12 5.82
C PRO A 100 1.53 -15.92 4.31
N SER A 101 0.34 -16.19 3.75
CA SER A 101 0.07 -16.05 2.31
C SER A 101 0.16 -14.61 1.83
N ARG A 102 -0.43 -13.65 2.57
CA ARG A 102 -0.37 -12.23 2.18
C ARG A 102 0.99 -11.61 2.45
N ARG A 103 1.71 -12.06 3.48
CA ARG A 103 3.09 -11.64 3.75
C ARG A 103 4.00 -12.03 2.61
N ARG A 104 3.85 -13.26 2.10
CA ARG A 104 4.58 -13.73 0.93
C ARG A 104 4.32 -12.84 -0.29
N LEU A 105 3.05 -12.63 -0.64
CA LEU A 105 2.65 -11.80 -1.77
C LEU A 105 3.12 -10.34 -1.62
N TRP A 106 3.02 -9.78 -0.41
CA TRP A 106 3.55 -8.45 -0.09
C TRP A 106 5.04 -8.36 -0.38
N ARG A 107 5.84 -9.32 0.10
CA ARG A 107 7.29 -9.28 -0.15
C ARG A 107 7.63 -9.39 -1.63
N GLU A 108 6.99 -10.32 -2.35
CA GLU A 108 7.21 -10.52 -3.78
C GLU A 108 6.88 -9.24 -4.57
N ALA A 109 5.77 -8.58 -4.25
CA ALA A 109 5.34 -7.35 -4.92
C ALA A 109 6.24 -6.14 -4.62
N VAL A 110 6.86 -6.12 -3.44
CA VAL A 110 7.46 -4.89 -2.88
C VAL A 110 8.98 -4.89 -2.93
N PHE A 111 9.61 -6.07 -2.81
CA PHE A 111 11.06 -6.22 -2.75
C PHE A 111 11.63 -6.97 -3.97
N GLY A 112 10.78 -7.50 -4.87
CA GLY A 112 11.21 -8.40 -5.93
C GLY A 112 11.62 -9.78 -5.39
N ASN A 113 11.68 -10.79 -6.26
CA ASN A 113 12.04 -12.16 -5.86
C ASN A 113 13.39 -12.18 -5.11
N ALA A 114 13.34 -12.58 -3.84
CA ALA A 114 14.47 -13.11 -3.08
C ALA A 114 14.42 -14.64 -3.12
#